data_AF-A0A2K6VNG6-F1
#
_entry.id   AF-A0A2K6VNG6-F1
#
_cell.length_a   1.000
_cell.length_b   1.000
_cell.length_c   1.000
_cell.angle_alpha   90.00
_cell.angle_beta   90.00
_cell.angle_gamma   90.00
#
_symmetry.space_group_name_H-M   'P 1'
#
loop_
_entity.id
_entity.type
_entity.pdbx_description
1 polymer ?
#
loop_
_entity_poly.entity_id
_entity_poly.type
_entity_poly.pdbx_seq_one_letter_code
_entity_poly.pdbx_strand_id
1 'polypeptide(L)'
;MVVSFVYGSKKLYSFLHDNPFVFFGDVAWVNDPSIVKTLPKMTAINSAVEVDITGQVVSDSVGSRFLSGFGGQVDFIRGSAISVDGLGKPIIALPSSTKKGQSKIVPYLNQGAGVVTSRAHVHYVVTEYGIAQLWGKNMRQRAYELIRIAHPSQRENLEKAAFERLKVMPSLD
;
A
#
# COMPACT_ATOMS: atom_id res chain seq x y z
N MET A 1 -17.39 -4.65 -16.10
CA MET A 1 -16.53 -3.77 -15.26
C MET A 1 -17.43 -3.04 -14.28
N VAL A 2 -17.08 -3.02 -12.99
CA VAL A 2 -17.84 -2.30 -11.95
C VAL A 2 -16.94 -1.19 -11.40
N VAL A 3 -17.47 0.03 -11.33
CA VAL A 3 -16.75 1.21 -10.83
C VAL A 3 -17.70 2.09 -10.03
N SER A 4 -17.19 2.91 -9.12
CA SER A 4 -17.97 3.95 -8.43
C SER A 4 -17.85 5.32 -9.08
N PHE A 5 -16.69 5.60 -9.67
CA PHE A 5 -16.44 6.79 -10.48
C PHE A 5 -15.31 6.51 -11.48
N VAL A 6 -15.10 7.44 -12.41
CA VAL A 6 -14.03 7.38 -13.41
C VAL A 6 -13.35 8.74 -13.56
N TYR A 7 -12.08 8.72 -13.92
CA TYR A 7 -11.32 9.91 -14.29
C TYR A 7 -10.31 9.55 -15.38
N GLY A 8 -10.24 10.36 -16.44
CA GLY A 8 -9.29 10.11 -17.50
C GLY A 8 -9.47 11.01 -18.72
N SER A 9 -9.00 10.53 -19.87
CA SER A 9 -9.08 11.25 -21.14
C SER A 9 -10.47 11.14 -21.77
N LYS A 10 -10.72 11.98 -22.79
CA LYS A 10 -11.96 11.89 -23.59
C LYS A 10 -12.17 10.50 -24.19
N LYS A 11 -11.10 9.78 -24.55
CA LYS A 11 -11.18 8.40 -25.06
C LYS A 11 -11.82 7.45 -24.06
N LEU A 12 -11.51 7.59 -22.76
CA LEU A 12 -12.16 6.81 -21.71
C LEU A 12 -13.66 7.13 -21.66
N TYR A 13 -14.03 8.41 -21.65
CA TYR A 13 -15.44 8.81 -21.60
C TYR A 13 -16.23 8.34 -22.82
N SER A 14 -15.63 8.38 -24.03
CA SER A 14 -16.24 7.81 -25.23
C SER A 14 -16.43 6.29 -25.16
N PHE A 15 -15.50 5.55 -24.53
CA PHE A 15 -15.65 4.11 -24.31
C PHE A 15 -16.76 3.75 -23.32
N LEU A 16 -17.02 4.64 -22.36
CA LEU A 16 -18.03 4.42 -21.31
C LEU A 16 -19.45 4.78 -21.76
N HIS A 17 -19.59 5.68 -22.73
CA HIS A 17 -20.88 6.14 -23.23
C HIS A 17 -21.73 4.97 -23.74
N ASP A 18 -22.89 4.77 -23.11
CA ASP A 18 -23.87 3.70 -23.39
C ASP A 18 -23.27 2.29 -23.49
N ASN A 19 -22.20 2.01 -22.73
CA ASN A 19 -21.55 0.71 -22.75
C ASN A 19 -22.15 -0.24 -21.70
N PRO A 20 -22.94 -1.27 -22.11
CA PRO A 20 -23.61 -2.17 -21.17
C PRO A 20 -22.65 -3.09 -20.40
N PHE A 21 -21.38 -3.17 -20.80
CA PHE A 21 -20.37 -3.93 -20.07
C PHE A 21 -19.79 -3.16 -18.87
N VAL A 22 -20.23 -1.92 -18.64
CA VAL A 22 -19.78 -1.09 -17.52
C VAL A 22 -20.96 -0.72 -16.64
N PHE A 23 -20.84 -1.02 -15.35
CA PHE A 23 -21.82 -0.67 -14.34
C PHE A 23 -21.21 0.35 -13.36
N PHE A 24 -21.91 1.47 -13.17
CA PHE A 24 -21.58 2.46 -12.15
C PHE A 24 -22.41 2.19 -10.90
N GLY A 25 -21.75 1.71 -9.85
CA GLY A 25 -22.38 1.42 -8.56
C GLY A 25 -22.09 2.49 -7.51
N ASP A 26 -22.93 2.59 -6.49
CA ASP A 26 -22.67 3.48 -5.36
C ASP A 26 -21.37 3.07 -4.62
N VAL A 27 -20.59 4.06 -4.17
CA VAL A 27 -19.30 3.80 -3.50
C VAL A 27 -19.47 2.99 -2.22
N ALA A 28 -20.58 3.15 -1.48
CA ALA A 28 -20.84 2.38 -0.28
C ALA A 28 -21.07 0.90 -0.57
N TRP A 29 -21.45 0.53 -1.80
CA TRP A 29 -21.54 -0.86 -2.23
C TRP A 29 -20.26 -1.36 -2.88
N VAL A 30 -19.69 -0.58 -3.82
CA VAL A 30 -18.50 -0.97 -4.58
C VAL A 30 -17.28 -1.16 -3.67
N ASN A 31 -17.13 -0.32 -2.65
CA ASN A 31 -15.99 -0.39 -1.74
C ASN A 31 -16.24 -1.24 -0.50
N ASP A 32 -17.46 -1.71 -0.22
CA ASP A 32 -17.72 -2.47 1.00
C ASP A 32 -16.82 -3.73 1.05
N PRO A 33 -15.94 -3.87 2.07
CA PRO A 33 -15.12 -5.07 2.23
C PRO A 33 -15.92 -6.38 2.27
N SER A 34 -17.18 -6.32 2.70
CA SER A 34 -18.11 -7.45 2.73
C SER A 34 -18.52 -7.93 1.33
N ILE A 35 -18.53 -7.01 0.36
CA ILE A 35 -18.75 -7.27 -1.06
C ILE A 35 -17.44 -7.62 -1.74
N VAL A 36 -16.40 -6.81 -1.55
CA VAL A 36 -15.07 -6.98 -2.16
C VAL A 36 -14.50 -8.37 -1.87
N LYS A 37 -14.68 -8.90 -0.65
CA LYS A 37 -14.18 -10.24 -0.29
C LYS A 37 -14.81 -11.37 -1.12
N THR A 38 -15.99 -11.17 -1.70
CA THR A 38 -16.68 -12.18 -2.52
C THR A 38 -16.14 -12.26 -3.93
N LEU A 39 -15.33 -11.27 -4.34
CA LEU A 39 -14.73 -11.23 -5.67
C LEU A 39 -13.59 -12.26 -5.75
N PRO A 40 -13.58 -13.13 -6.78
CA PRO A 40 -12.57 -14.17 -6.91
C PRO A 40 -11.19 -13.57 -7.22
N LYS A 41 -10.15 -14.06 -6.55
CA LYS A 41 -8.74 -13.67 -6.74
C LYS A 41 -8.52 -12.16 -6.65
N MET A 42 -9.27 -11.48 -5.79
CA MET A 42 -9.30 -10.03 -5.72
C MET A 42 -7.92 -9.43 -5.47
N THR A 43 -7.38 -8.71 -6.45
CA THR A 43 -6.06 -8.07 -6.36
C THR A 43 -6.24 -6.56 -6.24
N ALA A 44 -5.97 -6.02 -5.05
CA ALA A 44 -6.08 -4.60 -4.75
C ALA A 44 -4.70 -3.95 -4.86
N ILE A 45 -4.50 -3.06 -5.83
CA ILE A 45 -3.24 -2.34 -6.03
C ILE A 45 -3.47 -0.87 -5.68
N ASN A 46 -2.73 -0.38 -4.69
CA ASN A 46 -2.78 1.00 -4.24
C ASN A 46 -1.37 1.55 -4.07
N SER A 47 -1.23 2.88 -3.99
CA SER A 47 0.05 3.55 -3.80
C SER A 47 0.22 4.14 -2.42
N ALA A 48 1.47 4.49 -2.07
CA ALA A 48 1.81 5.16 -0.82
C ALA A 48 2.79 6.33 -1.03
N VAL A 49 2.78 7.26 -0.08
CA VAL A 49 3.77 8.34 0.04
C VAL A 49 5.04 7.79 0.69
N GLU A 50 4.89 7.09 1.81
CA GLU A 50 5.97 6.45 2.56
C GLU A 50 5.47 5.25 3.36
N VAL A 51 6.39 4.33 3.66
CA VAL A 51 6.17 3.14 4.50
C VAL A 51 7.28 3.06 5.53
N ASP A 52 6.94 2.96 6.81
CA ASP A 52 7.96 2.76 7.84
C ASP A 52 8.44 1.30 7.92
N ILE A 53 9.61 1.06 8.51
CA ILE A 53 10.18 -0.29 8.68
C ILE A 53 9.31 -1.26 9.51
N THR A 54 8.21 -0.81 10.13
CA THR A 54 7.24 -1.68 10.80
C THR A 54 6.04 -2.05 9.91
N GLY A 55 5.94 -1.44 8.74
CA GLY A 55 4.87 -1.62 7.77
C GLY A 55 3.69 -0.65 7.94
N GLN A 56 3.85 0.45 8.66
CA GLN A 56 2.82 1.51 8.66
C GLN A 56 2.91 2.28 7.35
N VAL A 57 1.76 2.50 6.71
CA VAL A 57 1.68 3.10 5.37
C VAL A 57 0.98 4.44 5.45
N VAL A 58 1.64 5.47 4.93
CA VAL A 58 1.09 6.81 4.72
C VAL A 58 0.82 6.97 3.25
N SER A 59 -0.40 7.38 2.89
CA SER A 59 -0.83 7.48 1.48
C SER A 59 -1.41 8.84 1.12
N ASP A 60 -1.80 9.66 2.11
CA ASP A 60 -2.58 10.87 1.90
C ASP A 60 -1.84 12.16 2.25
N SER A 61 -0.66 12.08 2.88
CA SER A 61 0.03 13.21 3.49
C SER A 61 1.55 13.10 3.42
N VAL A 62 2.22 14.25 3.51
CA VAL A 62 3.68 14.36 3.74
C VAL A 62 3.88 15.12 5.04
N GLY A 63 4.20 14.42 6.12
CA GLY A 63 4.11 14.98 7.47
C GLY A 63 2.70 15.51 7.73
N SER A 64 2.58 16.72 8.27
CA SER A 64 1.29 17.36 8.56
C SER A 64 0.55 17.90 7.33
N ARG A 65 1.14 17.87 6.14
CA ARG A 65 0.51 18.40 4.92
C ARG A 65 -0.27 17.32 4.18
N PHE A 66 -1.59 17.49 4.10
CA PHE A 66 -2.45 16.65 3.24
C PHE A 66 -2.17 16.91 1.76
N LEU A 67 -2.03 15.81 1.01
CA LEU A 67 -1.98 15.76 -0.45
C LEU A 67 -3.32 15.31 -1.04
N SER A 68 -3.99 14.38 -0.35
CA SER A 68 -5.26 13.78 -0.74
C SER A 68 -6.01 13.30 0.51
N GLY A 69 -6.99 12.40 0.36
CA GLY A 69 -7.58 11.64 1.46
C GLY A 69 -7.24 10.15 1.37
N PHE A 70 -7.73 9.36 2.33
CA PHE A 70 -7.57 7.91 2.39
C PHE A 70 -8.25 7.16 1.22
N GLY A 71 -9.36 7.72 0.72
CA GLY A 71 -10.13 7.17 -0.40
C GLY A 71 -10.68 5.77 -0.10
N GLY A 72 -10.63 4.86 -1.08
CA GLY A 72 -11.04 3.47 -0.89
C GLY A 72 -9.90 2.51 -0.52
N GLN A 73 -8.69 3.03 -0.26
CA GLN A 73 -7.49 2.18 -0.15
C GLN A 73 -7.65 1.11 0.92
N VAL A 74 -8.04 1.52 2.14
CA VAL A 74 -8.17 0.61 3.27
C VAL A 74 -9.27 -0.43 3.03
N ASP A 75 -10.36 -0.03 2.38
CA ASP A 75 -11.49 -0.90 2.09
C ASP A 75 -11.07 -2.05 1.17
N PHE A 76 -10.39 -1.75 0.06
CA PHE A 76 -9.92 -2.76 -0.88
C PHE A 76 -8.76 -3.59 -0.32
N ILE A 77 -7.86 -2.98 0.45
CA ILE A 77 -6.78 -3.72 1.14
C ILE A 77 -7.38 -4.72 2.12
N ARG A 78 -8.39 -4.31 2.90
CA ARG A 78 -9.08 -5.22 3.82
C ARG A 78 -9.87 -6.29 3.07
N GLY A 79 -10.71 -5.90 2.12
CA GLY A 79 -11.59 -6.82 1.39
C GLY A 79 -10.81 -7.89 0.64
N SER A 80 -9.71 -7.53 -0.03
CA SER A 80 -8.83 -8.49 -0.70
C SER A 80 -8.09 -9.40 0.29
N ALA A 81 -7.70 -8.91 1.47
CA ALA A 81 -7.02 -9.72 2.48
C ALA A 81 -7.92 -10.83 3.06
N ILE A 82 -9.24 -10.61 3.11
CA ILE A 82 -10.21 -11.56 3.65
C ILE A 82 -11.06 -12.22 2.56
N SER A 83 -10.55 -12.27 1.32
CA SER A 83 -11.26 -12.86 0.18
C SER A 83 -11.74 -14.28 0.51
N VAL A 84 -12.97 -14.61 0.14
CA VAL A 84 -13.62 -15.90 0.47
C VAL A 84 -12.88 -17.11 -0.12
N ASP A 85 -12.16 -16.92 -1.23
CA ASP A 85 -11.37 -17.95 -1.86
C ASP A 85 -9.93 -18.05 -1.32
N GLY A 86 -9.53 -17.15 -0.42
CA GLY A 86 -8.17 -17.07 0.14
C GLY A 86 -7.07 -16.69 -0.87
N LEU A 87 -7.42 -16.25 -2.09
CA LEU A 87 -6.46 -15.96 -3.16
C LEU A 87 -6.22 -14.46 -3.41
N GLY A 88 -6.87 -13.61 -2.61
CA GLY A 88 -6.77 -12.16 -2.70
C GLY A 88 -5.38 -11.63 -2.37
N LYS A 89 -5.03 -10.49 -2.97
CA LYS A 89 -3.70 -9.86 -2.90
C LYS A 89 -3.82 -8.36 -2.63
N PRO A 90 -3.61 -7.92 -1.37
CA PRO A 90 -3.51 -6.51 -1.02
C PRO A 90 -2.09 -6.01 -1.25
N ILE A 91 -1.92 -5.10 -2.22
CA ILE A 91 -0.62 -4.62 -2.67
C ILE A 91 -0.53 -3.10 -2.48
N ILE A 92 0.49 -2.67 -1.76
CA ILE A 92 0.95 -1.28 -1.70
C ILE A 92 2.19 -1.14 -2.57
N ALA A 93 2.09 -0.38 -3.66
CA ALA A 93 3.19 -0.15 -4.60
C ALA A 93 3.69 1.29 -4.51
N LEU A 94 5.00 1.48 -4.38
CA LEU A 94 5.62 2.80 -4.37
C LEU A 94 7.03 2.74 -4.96
N PRO A 95 7.51 3.82 -5.61
CA PRO A 95 8.93 3.96 -5.88
C PRO A 95 9.72 3.88 -4.56
N SER A 96 10.91 3.30 -4.57
CA SER A 96 11.74 3.21 -3.37
C SER A 96 12.27 4.57 -2.91
N SER A 97 12.33 5.54 -3.83
CA SER A 97 12.76 6.92 -3.55
C SER A 97 11.95 7.96 -4.33
N THR A 98 12.02 9.21 -3.87
CA THR A 98 11.49 10.37 -4.60
C THR A 98 12.43 10.76 -5.74
N LYS A 99 11.96 11.61 -6.67
CA LYS A 99 12.82 12.19 -7.73
C LYS A 99 14.03 12.98 -7.19
N LYS A 100 14.01 13.36 -5.92
CA LYS A 100 15.12 14.05 -5.23
C LYS A 100 16.04 13.09 -4.46
N GLY A 101 15.86 11.77 -4.61
CA GLY A 101 16.68 10.75 -3.96
C GLY A 101 16.32 10.47 -2.50
N GLN A 102 15.22 11.03 -1.97
CA GLN A 102 14.77 10.75 -0.60
C GLN A 102 14.11 9.37 -0.53
N SER A 103 14.47 8.56 0.46
CA SER A 103 13.85 7.24 0.65
C SER A 103 12.35 7.35 0.94
N LYS A 104 11.55 6.46 0.37
CA LYS A 104 10.14 6.27 0.72
C LYS A 104 9.90 5.10 1.67
N ILE A 105 10.92 4.26 1.87
CA ILE A 105 10.98 3.32 2.99
C ILE A 105 11.77 4.00 4.09
N VAL A 106 11.14 4.26 5.23
CA VAL A 106 11.66 5.17 6.25
C VAL A 106 11.79 4.48 7.62
N PRO A 107 12.74 4.88 8.46
CA PRO A 107 12.85 4.31 9.80
C PRO A 107 11.67 4.74 10.69
N TYR A 108 11.14 5.94 10.50
CA TYR A 108 9.97 6.49 11.16
C TYR A 108 9.18 7.31 10.13
N LEU A 109 7.85 7.32 10.25
CA LEU A 109 7.00 8.19 9.45
C LEU A 109 7.32 9.66 9.76
N ASN A 110 7.13 10.54 8.78
CA ASN A 110 7.28 11.97 9.01
C ASN A 110 6.36 12.44 10.13
N GLN A 111 6.85 13.38 10.95
CA GLN A 111 6.08 13.92 12.05
C GLN A 111 4.76 14.53 11.55
N GLY A 112 3.64 14.09 12.13
CA GLY A 112 2.29 14.50 11.75
C GLY A 112 1.68 13.75 10.56
N ALA A 113 2.39 12.77 9.97
CA ALA A 113 1.86 11.96 8.88
C ALA A 113 0.68 11.09 9.30
N GLY A 114 -0.35 11.01 8.44
CA GLY A 114 -1.54 10.20 8.65
C GLY A 114 -1.33 8.75 8.22
N VAL A 115 -1.43 7.81 9.17
CA VAL A 115 -1.41 6.38 8.84
C VAL A 115 -2.75 5.99 8.21
N VAL A 116 -2.72 5.69 6.90
CA VAL A 116 -3.91 5.24 6.15
C VAL A 116 -4.05 3.73 6.27
N THR A 117 -3.02 2.98 5.88
CA THR A 117 -3.00 1.51 6.04
C THR A 117 -2.12 1.16 7.23
N SER A 118 -2.73 0.66 8.30
CA SER A 118 -1.99 0.29 9.51
C SER A 118 -1.09 -0.93 9.28
N ARG A 119 -0.13 -1.11 10.18
CA ARG A 119 0.77 -2.28 10.17
C ARG A 119 0.03 -3.62 10.23
N ALA A 120 -1.21 -3.63 10.75
CA ALA A 120 -2.07 -4.82 10.84
C ALA A 120 -2.92 -5.05 9.59
N HIS A 121 -2.83 -4.21 8.57
CA HIS A 121 -3.53 -4.39 7.29
C HIS A 121 -2.57 -4.68 6.14
N VAL A 122 -1.34 -4.15 6.20
CA VAL A 122 -0.35 -4.32 5.13
C VAL A 122 0.00 -5.80 4.90
N HIS A 123 -0.02 -6.22 3.64
CA HIS A 123 0.36 -7.57 3.21
C HIS A 123 1.60 -7.52 2.32
N TYR A 124 1.47 -6.94 1.12
CA TYR A 124 2.56 -6.80 0.19
C TYR A 124 2.94 -5.33 0.02
N VAL A 125 4.23 -5.05 0.08
CA VAL A 125 4.83 -3.77 -0.33
C VAL A 125 5.73 -4.04 -1.52
N VAL A 126 5.62 -3.24 -2.57
CA VAL A 126 6.33 -3.43 -3.83
C VAL A 126 7.04 -2.14 -4.24
N THR A 127 8.31 -2.27 -4.60
CA THR A 127 9.12 -1.23 -5.24
C THR A 127 9.74 -1.76 -6.53
N GLU A 128 10.47 -0.91 -7.24
CA GLU A 128 11.30 -1.30 -8.38
C GLU A 128 12.41 -2.32 -8.03
N TYR A 129 12.69 -2.55 -6.75
CA TYR A 129 13.69 -3.52 -6.28
C TYR A 129 13.09 -4.85 -5.80
N GLY A 130 11.77 -5.00 -5.83
CA GLY A 130 11.11 -6.29 -5.57
C GLY A 130 9.91 -6.20 -4.64
N ILE A 131 9.63 -7.31 -3.98
CA ILE A 131 8.42 -7.53 -3.17
C ILE A 131 8.83 -7.84 -1.72
N ALA A 132 8.18 -7.16 -0.78
CA ALA A 132 8.20 -7.44 0.65
C ALA A 132 6.82 -7.95 1.08
N GLN A 133 6.76 -9.20 1.56
CA GLN A 133 5.56 -9.73 2.20
C GLN A 133 5.70 -9.51 3.70
N LEU A 134 4.70 -8.90 4.36
CA LEU A 134 4.76 -8.47 5.77
C LEU A 134 3.71 -9.15 6.66
N TRP A 135 2.66 -9.73 6.06
CA TRP A 135 1.60 -10.39 6.81
C TRP A 135 2.13 -11.62 7.55
N GLY A 136 1.84 -11.72 8.84
CA GLY A 136 2.36 -12.79 9.71
C GLY A 136 3.82 -12.62 10.17
N LYS A 137 4.54 -11.58 9.71
CA LYS A 137 5.94 -11.33 10.11
C LYS A 137 6.06 -10.45 11.34
N ASN A 138 7.07 -10.75 12.17
CA ASN A 138 7.45 -9.92 13.31
C ASN A 138 8.18 -8.63 12.87
N MET A 139 8.47 -7.72 13.80
CA MET A 139 9.07 -6.41 13.44
C MET A 139 10.47 -6.53 12.82
N ARG A 140 11.28 -7.51 13.25
CA ARG A 140 12.63 -7.77 12.74
C ARG A 140 12.58 -8.26 11.29
N GLN A 141 11.68 -9.19 11.02
CA GLN A 141 11.41 -9.74 9.69
C GLN A 141 10.81 -8.70 8.75
N ARG A 142 9.88 -7.87 9.22
CA ARG A 142 9.32 -6.76 8.43
C ARG A 142 10.39 -5.74 8.03
N ALA A 143 11.22 -5.33 8.98
CA ALA A 143 12.32 -4.42 8.71
C ALA A 143 13.26 -5.01 7.65
N TYR A 144 13.63 -6.29 7.78
CA TYR A 144 14.47 -6.99 6.80
C TYR A 144 13.86 -6.97 5.39
N GLU A 145 12.59 -7.35 5.27
CA GLU A 145 11.86 -7.40 4.00
C GLU A 145 11.78 -6.02 3.32
N LEU A 146 11.46 -4.99 4.09
CA LEU A 146 11.34 -3.62 3.58
C LEU A 146 12.71 -3.04 3.18
N ILE A 147 13.75 -3.26 3.98
CA ILE A 147 15.11 -2.82 3.67
C ILE A 147 15.60 -3.46 2.37
N ARG A 148 15.32 -4.74 2.15
CA ARG A 148 15.72 -5.46 0.93
C ARG A 148 15.15 -4.83 -0.34
N ILE A 149 13.95 -4.23 -0.26
CA ILE A 149 13.30 -3.56 -1.40
C ILE A 149 13.47 -2.03 -1.38
N ALA A 150 14.21 -1.48 -0.43
CA ALA A 150 14.59 -0.07 -0.43
C ALA A 150 15.68 0.19 -1.50
N HIS A 151 15.81 1.47 -1.88
CA HIS A 151 16.88 1.91 -2.78
C HIS A 151 18.24 1.48 -2.20
N PRO A 152 19.17 0.89 -3.00
CA PRO A 152 20.45 0.40 -2.51
C PRO A 152 21.23 1.41 -1.66
N SER A 153 21.19 2.69 -2.03
CA SER A 153 21.87 3.78 -1.30
C SER A 153 21.31 4.07 0.10
N GLN A 154 20.18 3.48 0.49
CA GLN A 154 19.51 3.73 1.76
C GLN A 154 19.52 2.52 2.69
N ARG A 155 19.91 1.34 2.20
CA ARG A 155 19.81 0.09 2.97
C ARG A 155 20.65 0.11 4.24
N GLU A 156 21.90 0.53 4.15
CA GLU A 156 22.78 0.64 5.32
C GLU A 156 22.22 1.59 6.39
N ASN A 157 21.71 2.76 5.97
CA ASN A 157 21.10 3.72 6.90
C ASN A 157 19.83 3.15 7.56
N LEU A 158 19.02 2.41 6.79
CA LEU A 158 17.83 1.77 7.32
C LEU A 158 18.16 0.61 8.26
N GLU A 159 19.23 -0.16 7.99
CA GLU A 159 19.71 -1.22 8.89
C GLU A 159 20.17 -0.65 10.23
N LYS A 160 20.98 0.42 10.20
CA LYS A 160 21.42 1.15 11.41
C LYS A 160 20.22 1.66 12.21
N ALA A 161 19.32 2.38 11.54
CA ALA A 161 18.14 2.93 12.19
C ALA A 161 17.18 1.85 12.72
N ALA A 162 17.07 0.72 12.01
CA ALA A 162 16.27 -0.42 12.47
C ALA A 162 16.89 -1.09 13.70
N PHE A 163 18.21 -1.27 13.75
CA PHE A 163 18.91 -1.75 14.95
C PHE A 163 18.70 -0.80 16.13
N GLU A 164 18.85 0.51 15.92
CA GLU A 164 18.62 1.52 16.95
C GLU A 164 17.19 1.50 17.48
N ARG A 165 16.20 1.33 16.59
CA ARG A 165 14.76 1.29 16.94
C ARG A 165 14.36 -0.02 17.62
N LEU A 166 14.79 -1.16 17.09
CA LEU A 166 14.34 -2.50 17.49
C LEU A 166 15.24 -3.17 18.54
N LYS A 167 16.44 -2.62 18.77
CA LYS A 167 17.49 -3.19 19.64
C LYS A 167 17.96 -4.59 19.22
N VAL A 168 17.72 -4.94 17.96
CA VAL A 168 18.12 -6.21 17.33
C VAL A 168 18.29 -5.98 15.82
N MET A 169 19.22 -6.69 15.20
CA MET A 169 19.44 -6.60 13.75
C MET A 169 18.24 -7.11 12.97
N PRO A 170 17.75 -6.41 11.93
CA PRO A 170 16.80 -6.96 10.98
C PRO A 170 17.29 -8.30 10.42
N SER A 171 16.40 -9.27 10.29
CA SER A 171 16.72 -10.59 9.74
C SER A 171 15.49 -11.30 9.23
N LEU A 172 15.71 -12.32 8.41
CA LEU A 172 14.67 -13.19 7.88
C LEU A 172 14.12 -14.18 8.92
N ASP A 173 14.93 -14.52 9.94
CA ASP A 173 14.59 -15.48 11.00
C ASP A 173 13.83 -14.85 12.18
#